data_AF-A0A537HM26-F1
#
_entry.id   AF-A0A537HM26-F1
#
_cell.length_a   1.000
_cell.length_b   1.000
_cell.length_c   1.000
_cell.angle_alpha   90.00
_cell.angle_beta   90.00
_cell.angle_gamma   90.00
#
_symmetry.space_group_name_H-M   'P 1'
#
loop_
_entity.id
_entity.type
_entity.pdbx_description
1 polymer ?
#
loop_
_entity_poly.entity_id
_entity_poly.type
_entity_poly.pdbx_seq_one_letter_code
_entity_poly.pdbx_strand_id
1 'polypeptide(L)'
;MLEPRTVRVTDPSVRGFEEILTPDALAFVGDLVREFSPRLDLLLQKRIFVHQSLRNGALPDFLDETRSIRVSEWKVGRIPADLRQRRVEITGPVDRKMVINALNSGADVYMADFEDSHSPTWEGTVQGQVNLLDAVDGTITYVGPDGREYKLGNKLATLMVRPRGLHLVEKHVLAESQPVPASLFDYGLFLYHNSRNLIDKGTGPYFYIPKLES
;
A
#
# COMPACT_ATOMS: atom_id res chain seq x y z
N MET A 1 -19.35 14.66 22.83
CA MET A 1 -19.35 14.64 21.36
C MET A 1 -18.03 14.01 20.96
N LEU A 2 -18.05 12.93 20.17
CA LEU A 2 -16.82 12.37 19.62
C LEU A 2 -16.28 13.39 18.61
N GLU A 3 -15.05 13.84 18.81
CA GLU A 3 -14.27 14.67 17.89
C GLU A 3 -14.38 14.11 16.45
N PRO A 4 -14.34 14.97 15.42
CA PRO A 4 -14.59 14.57 14.05
C PRO A 4 -13.63 13.45 13.60
N ARG A 5 -14.20 12.31 13.22
CA ARG A 5 -13.56 11.08 12.67
C ARG A 5 -12.85 11.31 11.32
N THR A 6 -12.77 12.56 10.88
CA THR A 6 -12.59 12.93 9.49
C THR A 6 -11.18 13.44 9.30
N VAL A 7 -10.44 12.75 8.44
CA VAL A 7 -9.29 13.35 7.79
C VAL A 7 -9.76 14.41 6.79
N ARG A 8 -8.96 15.44 6.58
CA ARG A 8 -9.25 16.55 5.67
C ARG A 8 -8.23 16.59 4.56
N VAL A 9 -8.69 16.57 3.32
CA VAL A 9 -7.85 16.86 2.15
C VAL A 9 -7.53 18.36 2.14
N THR A 10 -6.25 18.72 2.08
CA THR A 10 -5.80 20.11 2.18
C THR A 10 -6.00 20.89 0.88
N ASP A 11 -6.04 20.19 -0.25
CA ASP A 11 -6.27 20.78 -1.56
C ASP A 11 -7.50 20.13 -2.25
N PRO A 12 -8.68 20.75 -2.12
CA PRO A 12 -9.91 20.25 -2.75
C PRO A 12 -9.98 20.61 -4.25
N SER A 13 -8.97 21.28 -4.82
CA SER A 13 -8.99 21.73 -6.22
C SER A 13 -8.67 20.63 -7.23
N VAL A 14 -8.21 19.46 -6.76
CA VAL A 14 -7.89 18.32 -7.62
C VAL A 14 -9.18 17.56 -7.96
N ARG A 15 -9.72 17.89 -9.12
CA ARG A 15 -10.95 17.31 -9.70
C ARG A 15 -10.66 15.93 -10.30
N GLY A 16 -11.66 15.06 -10.30
CA GLY A 16 -11.59 13.75 -10.98
C GLY A 16 -11.13 12.59 -10.09
N PHE A 17 -11.05 12.79 -8.77
CA PHE A 17 -10.70 11.75 -7.80
C PHE A 17 -11.77 11.53 -6.73
N GLU A 18 -12.97 12.05 -6.94
CA GLU A 18 -14.11 11.96 -6.03
C GLU A 18 -14.53 10.51 -5.78
N GLU A 19 -14.27 9.60 -6.73
CA GLU A 19 -14.52 8.17 -6.60
C GLU A 19 -13.55 7.45 -5.66
N ILE A 20 -12.31 7.96 -5.52
CA ILE A 20 -11.31 7.40 -4.59
C ILE A 20 -11.42 8.07 -3.22
N LEU A 21 -11.58 9.39 -3.20
CA LEU A 21 -11.60 10.21 -1.99
C LEU A 21 -13.03 10.44 -1.49
N THR A 22 -13.85 9.38 -1.50
CA THR A 22 -15.22 9.44 -0.99
C THR A 22 -15.23 9.74 0.51
N PRO A 23 -16.30 10.35 1.05
CA PRO A 23 -16.43 10.58 2.49
C PRO A 23 -16.21 9.31 3.32
N ASP A 24 -16.73 8.17 2.87
CA ASP A 24 -16.62 6.90 3.60
C ASP A 24 -15.22 6.29 3.50
N ALA A 25 -14.55 6.40 2.36
CA ALA A 25 -13.15 5.95 2.22
C ALA A 25 -12.21 6.79 3.12
N LEU A 26 -12.42 8.11 3.15
CA LEU A 26 -11.66 9.00 4.03
C LEU A 26 -11.98 8.76 5.51
N ALA A 27 -13.23 8.47 5.86
CA ALA A 27 -13.60 8.08 7.22
C ALA A 27 -12.91 6.77 7.63
N PHE A 28 -12.84 5.78 6.74
CA PHE A 28 -12.11 4.54 6.98
C PHE A 28 -10.61 4.78 7.21
N VAL A 29 -9.97 5.60 6.37
CA VAL A 29 -8.57 6.03 6.61
C VAL A 29 -8.44 6.74 7.95
N GLY A 30 -9.37 7.62 8.30
CA GLY A 30 -9.40 8.30 9.60
C GLY A 30 -9.46 7.34 10.80
N ASP A 31 -10.24 6.28 10.70
CA ASP A 31 -10.28 5.23 11.73
C ASP A 31 -8.95 4.47 11.85
N LEU A 32 -8.30 4.14 10.72
CA LEU A 32 -6.96 3.55 10.74
C LEU A 32 -5.93 4.48 11.40
N VAL A 33 -5.94 5.76 11.04
CA VAL A 33 -5.01 6.75 11.59
C VAL A 33 -5.20 6.90 13.09
N ARG A 34 -6.46 6.98 13.55
CA ARG A 34 -6.79 7.11 14.98
C ARG A 34 -6.33 5.90 15.78
N GLU A 35 -6.52 4.69 15.24
CA GLU A 35 -6.16 3.45 15.93
C GLU A 35 -4.64 3.23 15.96
N PHE A 36 -3.94 3.46 14.84
CA PHE A 36 -2.58 2.95 14.67
C PHE A 36 -1.48 4.02 14.76
N SER A 37 -1.78 5.30 14.53
CA SER A 37 -0.75 6.37 14.58
C SER A 37 -0.04 6.46 15.94
N PRO A 38 -0.73 6.37 17.10
CA PRO A 38 -0.04 6.43 18.39
C PRO A 38 1.04 5.35 18.55
N ARG A 39 0.77 4.13 18.06
CA ARG A 39 1.75 3.04 18.10
C ARG A 39 2.87 3.28 17.09
N LEU A 40 2.55 3.76 15.90
CA LEU A 40 3.54 4.09 14.88
C LEU A 40 4.54 5.15 15.38
N ASP A 41 4.07 6.20 16.04
CA ASP A 41 4.93 7.25 16.59
C ASP A 41 5.94 6.68 17.61
N LEU A 42 5.48 5.80 18.50
CA LEU A 42 6.35 5.09 19.45
C LEU A 42 7.40 4.22 18.75
N LEU A 43 7.03 3.56 17.65
CA LEU A 43 7.96 2.74 16.87
C LEU A 43 9.01 3.61 16.16
N LEU A 44 8.61 4.74 15.58
CA LEU A 44 9.54 5.68 14.94
C LEU A 44 10.50 6.32 15.97
N GLN A 45 10.01 6.65 17.17
CA GLN A 45 10.88 7.08 18.27
C GLN A 45 11.85 5.98 18.69
N LYS A 46 11.38 4.72 18.81
CA LYS A 46 12.25 3.57 19.12
C LYS A 46 13.38 3.41 18.11
N ARG A 47 13.13 3.64 16.80
CA ARG A 47 14.18 3.61 15.77
C ARG A 47 15.30 4.59 16.06
N ILE A 48 14.98 5.80 16.55
CA ILE A 48 15.99 6.81 16.92
C ILE A 48 16.88 6.30 18.05
N PHE A 49 16.29 5.73 19.11
CA PHE A 49 17.05 5.18 20.23
C PHE A 49 17.94 4.00 19.83
N VAL A 50 17.43 3.08 19.01
CA VAL A 50 18.21 1.95 18.47
C VAL A 50 19.36 2.48 17.60
N HIS A 51 19.08 3.43 16.71
CA HIS A 51 20.10 4.05 15.87
C HIS A 51 21.22 4.69 16.68
N GLN A 52 20.89 5.42 17.76
CA GLN A 52 21.88 6.01 18.66
C GLN A 52 22.74 4.94 19.36
N SER A 53 22.14 3.84 19.82
CA SER A 53 22.86 2.73 20.43
C SER A 53 23.88 2.11 19.46
N LEU A 54 23.46 1.86 18.21
CA LEU A 54 24.33 1.34 17.15
C LEU A 54 25.49 2.30 16.84
N ARG A 55 25.22 3.61 16.78
CA ARG A 55 26.25 4.64 16.59
C ARG A 55 27.28 4.71 17.72
N ASN A 56 26.91 4.24 18.91
CA ASN A 56 27.79 4.17 20.07
C ASN A 56 28.55 2.82 20.19
N GLY A 57 28.53 2.00 19.13
CA GLY A 57 29.32 0.77 19.04
C GLY A 57 28.57 -0.50 19.43
N ALA A 58 27.28 -0.43 19.78
CA ALA A 58 26.46 -1.63 19.86
C ALA A 58 26.34 -2.27 18.47
N LEU A 59 26.34 -3.60 18.42
CA LEU A 59 26.10 -4.36 17.20
C LEU A 59 24.74 -5.07 17.29
N PRO A 60 23.99 -5.20 16.19
CA PRO A 60 22.76 -5.99 16.18
C PRO A 60 23.07 -7.47 16.48
N ASP A 61 22.24 -8.09 17.31
CA ASP A 61 22.27 -9.53 17.57
C ASP A 61 20.85 -10.06 17.78
N PHE A 62 20.69 -11.38 17.79
CA PHE A 62 19.43 -12.04 18.07
C PHE A 62 18.96 -11.75 19.50
N LEU A 63 17.73 -11.27 19.64
CA LEU A 63 17.13 -10.97 20.95
C LEU A 63 16.96 -12.24 21.79
N ASP A 64 17.45 -12.24 23.03
CA ASP A 64 17.27 -13.38 23.95
C ASP A 64 15.79 -13.59 24.33
N GLU A 65 15.04 -12.51 24.52
CA GLU A 65 13.62 -12.54 24.90
C GLU A 65 12.71 -13.28 23.91
N THR A 66 13.09 -13.37 22.62
CA THR A 66 12.32 -14.09 21.58
C THR A 66 12.91 -15.46 21.25
N ARG A 67 13.86 -15.97 22.04
CA ARG A 67 14.49 -17.28 21.80
C ARG A 67 13.48 -18.42 21.78
N SER A 68 12.50 -18.41 22.68
CA SER A 68 11.45 -19.43 22.75
C SER A 68 10.65 -19.53 21.45
N ILE A 69 10.37 -18.40 20.80
CA ILE A 69 9.68 -18.36 19.49
C ILE A 69 10.56 -19.01 18.41
N ARG A 70 11.86 -18.64 18.35
CA ARG A 70 12.80 -19.14 17.32
C ARG A 70 13.03 -20.65 17.38
N VAL A 71 12.97 -21.25 18.58
CA VAL A 71 13.22 -22.69 18.78
C VAL A 71 11.94 -23.54 18.84
N SER A 72 10.78 -22.89 18.81
CA SER A 72 9.48 -23.59 18.84
C SER A 72 9.04 -24.04 17.45
N GLU A 73 8.22 -25.08 17.39
CA GLU A 73 7.61 -25.54 16.15
C GLU A 73 6.33 -24.74 15.86
N TRP A 74 6.37 -23.88 14.85
CA TRP A 74 5.20 -23.16 14.35
C TRP A 74 5.34 -22.91 12.84
N LYS A 75 4.22 -22.57 12.21
CA LYS A 75 4.16 -22.19 10.79
C LYS A 75 3.22 -21.01 10.62
N VAL A 76 3.43 -20.25 9.56
CA VAL A 76 2.48 -19.20 9.12
C VAL A 76 1.13 -19.81 8.75
N GLY A 77 0.09 -18.98 8.66
CA GLY A 77 -1.23 -19.38 8.20
C GLY A 77 -1.25 -19.92 6.76
N ARG A 78 -2.42 -20.43 6.34
CA ARG A 78 -2.61 -20.97 4.99
C ARG A 78 -2.30 -19.91 3.93
N ILE A 79 -1.43 -20.26 2.98
CA ILE A 79 -1.13 -19.43 1.81
C ILE A 79 -2.27 -19.60 0.77
N PRO A 80 -2.89 -18.49 0.30
CA PRO A 80 -3.87 -18.47 -0.78
C PRO A 80 -3.37 -19.15 -2.05
N ALA A 81 -4.26 -19.73 -2.85
CA ALA A 81 -3.87 -20.60 -3.96
C ALA A 81 -3.05 -19.88 -5.05
N ASP A 82 -3.44 -18.66 -5.36
CA ASP A 82 -2.83 -17.71 -6.30
C ASP A 82 -1.51 -17.08 -5.80
N LEU A 83 -1.12 -17.33 -4.55
CA LEU A 83 0.18 -16.95 -3.98
C LEU A 83 1.11 -18.15 -3.72
N ARG A 84 0.70 -19.38 -4.06
CA ARG A 84 1.56 -20.57 -3.91
C ARG A 84 2.60 -20.67 -5.01
N GLN A 85 2.34 -20.08 -6.18
CA GLN A 85 3.29 -19.98 -7.27
C GLN A 85 3.70 -18.52 -7.43
N ARG A 86 4.97 -18.23 -7.10
CA ARG A 86 5.57 -16.90 -7.13
C ARG A 86 7.03 -16.99 -7.61
N ARG A 87 7.26 -17.69 -8.72
CA ARG A 87 8.60 -17.95 -9.27
C ARG A 87 9.19 -16.69 -9.88
N VAL A 88 8.34 -15.88 -10.51
CA VAL A 88 8.72 -14.58 -11.08
C VAL A 88 7.72 -13.53 -10.63
N GLU A 89 8.24 -12.44 -10.07
CA GLU A 89 7.46 -11.26 -9.74
C GLU A 89 8.00 -10.07 -10.51
N ILE A 90 7.12 -9.30 -11.12
CA ILE A 90 7.47 -8.02 -11.74
C ILE A 90 7.08 -6.88 -10.80
N THR A 91 7.92 -5.86 -10.72
CA THR A 91 7.66 -4.65 -9.93
C THR A 91 7.50 -3.46 -10.86
N GLY A 92 6.63 -2.52 -10.53
CA GLY A 92 6.47 -1.31 -11.33
C GLY A 92 5.59 -0.26 -10.68
N PRO A 93 5.64 0.98 -11.17
CA PRO A 93 4.85 2.08 -10.64
C PRO A 93 3.37 1.89 -10.97
N VAL A 94 2.53 2.63 -10.26
CA VAL A 94 1.08 2.65 -10.44
C VAL A 94 0.59 3.46 -11.65
N ASP A 95 1.48 3.81 -12.58
CA ASP A 95 1.12 4.44 -13.85
C ASP A 95 0.23 3.52 -14.71
N ARG A 96 -0.84 4.08 -15.29
CA ARG A 96 -1.91 3.33 -15.96
C ARG A 96 -1.41 2.34 -17.01
N LYS A 97 -0.52 2.79 -17.91
CA LYS A 97 0.08 1.93 -18.94
C LYS A 97 0.97 0.83 -18.33
N MET A 98 1.70 1.16 -17.27
CA MET A 98 2.63 0.22 -16.62
C MET A 98 1.87 -0.87 -15.86
N VAL A 99 0.79 -0.51 -15.18
CA VAL A 99 -0.12 -1.47 -14.53
C VAL A 99 -0.62 -2.52 -15.55
N ILE A 100 -1.12 -2.08 -16.71
CA ILE A 100 -1.61 -2.99 -17.75
C ILE A 100 -0.49 -3.92 -18.24
N ASN A 101 0.68 -3.36 -18.55
CA ASN A 101 1.81 -4.13 -19.08
C ASN A 101 2.32 -5.15 -18.05
N ALA A 102 2.41 -4.75 -16.78
CA ALA A 102 2.91 -5.61 -15.71
C ALA A 102 1.94 -6.77 -15.43
N LEU A 103 0.63 -6.50 -15.38
CA LEU A 103 -0.39 -7.54 -15.24
C LEU A 103 -0.37 -8.53 -16.41
N ASN A 104 -0.11 -8.05 -17.63
CA ASN A 104 -0.02 -8.88 -18.84
C ASN A 104 1.35 -9.55 -19.06
N SER A 105 2.34 -9.32 -18.19
CA SER A 105 3.74 -9.69 -18.44
C SER A 105 4.00 -11.20 -18.49
N GLY A 106 3.08 -12.01 -17.94
CA GLY A 106 3.28 -13.44 -17.72
C GLY A 106 4.04 -13.78 -16.43
N ALA A 107 4.41 -12.79 -15.61
CA ALA A 107 4.86 -13.00 -14.24
C ALA A 107 3.75 -13.66 -13.40
N ASP A 108 4.14 -14.32 -12.31
CA ASP A 108 3.18 -14.89 -11.36
C ASP A 108 2.53 -13.78 -10.51
N VAL A 109 3.31 -12.75 -10.15
CA VAL A 109 2.86 -11.60 -9.33
C VAL A 109 3.30 -10.29 -9.97
N TYR A 110 2.44 -9.28 -9.89
CA TYR A 110 2.78 -7.88 -10.11
C TYR A 110 2.71 -7.12 -8.78
N MET A 111 3.83 -6.56 -8.35
CA MET A 111 3.89 -5.62 -7.24
C MET A 111 3.70 -4.19 -7.75
N ALA A 112 2.49 -3.66 -7.60
CA ALA A 112 2.16 -2.27 -7.87
C ALA A 112 2.69 -1.37 -6.75
N ASP A 113 3.53 -0.42 -7.12
CA ASP A 113 4.38 0.28 -6.18
C ASP A 113 3.98 1.74 -5.99
N PHE A 114 3.66 2.13 -4.75
CA PHE A 114 3.53 3.52 -4.31
C PHE A 114 4.79 4.04 -3.62
N GLU A 115 5.84 3.21 -3.53
CA GLU A 115 7.04 3.47 -2.75
C GLU A 115 8.25 3.79 -3.66
N ASP A 116 9.37 3.07 -3.59
CA ASP A 116 10.65 3.51 -4.17
C ASP A 116 10.65 3.75 -5.70
N SER A 117 9.77 3.12 -6.48
CA SER A 117 9.66 3.35 -7.93
C SER A 117 8.62 4.41 -8.32
N HIS A 118 7.93 4.99 -7.35
CA HIS A 118 6.87 5.99 -7.55
C HIS A 118 7.25 7.32 -6.90
N SER A 119 7.23 8.40 -7.67
CA SER A 119 7.32 9.75 -7.09
C SER A 119 5.98 10.10 -6.45
N PRO A 120 5.89 10.32 -5.13
CA PRO A 120 4.61 10.42 -4.42
C PRO A 120 4.01 11.82 -4.55
N THR A 121 3.76 12.27 -5.78
CA THR A 121 2.93 13.43 -6.05
C THR A 121 1.49 13.11 -5.65
N TRP A 122 0.71 14.13 -5.27
CA TRP A 122 -0.69 13.93 -4.89
C TRP A 122 -1.49 13.31 -6.03
N GLU A 123 -1.44 13.95 -7.21
CA GLU A 123 -2.11 13.48 -8.42
C GLU A 123 -1.66 12.07 -8.80
N GLY A 124 -0.35 11.79 -8.82
CA GLY A 124 0.16 10.47 -9.18
C GLY A 124 -0.27 9.37 -8.20
N THR A 125 -0.32 9.68 -6.91
CA THR A 125 -0.73 8.72 -5.87
C THR A 125 -2.22 8.42 -5.95
N VAL A 126 -3.07 9.45 -6.07
CA VAL A 126 -4.52 9.24 -6.14
C VAL A 126 -4.92 8.63 -7.49
N GLN A 127 -4.32 9.06 -8.59
CA GLN A 127 -4.49 8.43 -9.91
C GLN A 127 -4.01 6.99 -9.90
N GLY A 128 -2.96 6.66 -9.14
CA GLY A 128 -2.53 5.29 -8.92
C GLY A 128 -3.62 4.42 -8.30
N GLN A 129 -4.33 4.94 -7.29
CA GLN A 129 -5.48 4.24 -6.69
C GLN A 129 -6.62 4.03 -7.70
N VAL A 130 -6.93 5.04 -8.53
CA VAL A 130 -7.89 4.89 -9.66
C VAL A 130 -7.45 3.78 -10.61
N ASN A 131 -6.16 3.76 -11.00
CA ASN A 131 -5.64 2.75 -11.90
C ASN A 131 -5.74 1.34 -11.30
N LEU A 132 -5.51 1.20 -10.00
CA LEU A 132 -5.67 -0.09 -9.33
C LEU A 132 -7.13 -0.51 -9.20
N LEU A 133 -8.05 0.42 -8.91
CA LEU A 133 -9.49 0.15 -8.93
C LEU A 133 -9.94 -0.38 -10.29
N ASP A 134 -9.61 0.33 -11.36
CA ASP A 134 -9.94 -0.09 -12.73
C ASP A 134 -9.29 -1.43 -13.10
N ALA A 135 -8.06 -1.68 -12.63
CA ALA A 135 -7.37 -2.93 -12.90
C ALA A 135 -8.03 -4.11 -12.17
N VAL A 136 -8.42 -3.90 -10.92
CA VAL A 136 -9.18 -4.88 -10.13
C VAL A 136 -10.54 -5.12 -10.75
N ASP A 137 -11.24 -4.08 -11.23
CA ASP A 137 -12.54 -4.19 -11.89
C ASP A 137 -12.46 -4.87 -13.26
N GLY A 138 -11.29 -4.80 -13.90
CA GLY A 138 -11.05 -5.34 -15.24
C GLY A 138 -11.36 -4.35 -16.36
N THR A 139 -11.54 -3.07 -16.02
CA THR A 139 -11.94 -1.97 -16.92
C THR A 139 -10.77 -1.10 -17.36
N ILE A 140 -9.58 -1.27 -16.76
CA ILE A 140 -8.41 -0.47 -17.10
C ILE A 140 -8.02 -0.58 -18.58
N THR A 141 -7.95 0.58 -19.23
CA THR A 141 -7.52 0.74 -20.62
C THR A 141 -6.65 1.98 -20.76
N TYR A 142 -5.78 1.99 -21.76
CA TYR A 142 -4.92 3.14 -22.07
C TYR A 142 -4.67 3.23 -23.58
N VAL A 143 -4.76 4.44 -24.14
CA VAL A 143 -4.40 4.73 -25.53
C VAL A 143 -3.14 5.58 -25.54
N GLY A 144 -2.09 5.08 -26.19
CA GLY A 144 -0.82 5.78 -26.31
C GLY A 144 -0.90 6.96 -27.28
N PRO A 145 0.07 7.90 -27.22
CA PRO A 145 0.16 9.01 -28.18
C PRO A 145 0.31 8.55 -29.64
N ASP A 146 0.76 7.31 -29.84
CA ASP A 146 0.89 6.64 -31.14
C ASP A 146 -0.39 5.90 -31.58
N GLY A 147 -1.49 6.04 -30.83
CA GLY A 147 -2.77 5.39 -31.10
C GLY A 147 -2.83 3.91 -30.68
N ARG A 148 -1.77 3.34 -30.10
CA ARG A 148 -1.82 1.95 -29.62
C ARG A 148 -2.68 1.84 -28.37
N GLU A 149 -3.64 0.91 -28.40
CA GLU A 149 -4.50 0.60 -27.27
C GLU A 149 -3.91 -0.53 -26.42
N TYR A 150 -3.98 -0.36 -25.10
CA TYR A 150 -3.54 -1.31 -24.10
C TYR A 150 -4.73 -1.66 -23.21
N LYS A 151 -4.95 -2.97 -23.00
CA LYS A 151 -6.00 -3.52 -22.15
C LYS A 151 -5.54 -4.81 -21.49
N LEU A 152 -6.23 -5.26 -20.46
CA LEU A 152 -5.94 -6.53 -19.80
C LEU A 152 -6.21 -7.72 -20.72
N GLY A 153 -5.33 -8.72 -20.67
CA GLY A 153 -5.49 -10.01 -21.30
C GLY A 153 -6.29 -10.98 -20.43
N ASN A 154 -6.31 -12.26 -20.82
CA ASN A 154 -7.10 -13.29 -20.12
C ASN A 154 -6.36 -13.92 -18.93
N LYS A 155 -5.03 -13.89 -18.94
CA LYS A 155 -4.19 -14.44 -17.89
C LYS A 155 -3.34 -13.31 -17.32
N LEU A 156 -3.65 -12.92 -16.10
CA LEU A 156 -3.02 -11.81 -15.40
C LEU A 156 -2.14 -12.32 -14.26
N ALA A 157 -1.10 -11.57 -13.94
CA ALA A 157 -0.34 -11.76 -12.72
C ALA A 157 -1.20 -11.42 -11.49
N THR A 158 -0.97 -12.10 -10.36
CA THR A 158 -1.61 -11.76 -9.08
C THR A 158 -1.16 -10.37 -8.63
N LEU A 159 -2.09 -9.48 -8.33
CA LEU A 159 -1.78 -8.11 -7.88
C LEU A 159 -1.37 -8.12 -6.39
N MET A 160 -0.23 -7.49 -6.09
CA MET A 160 0.18 -7.11 -4.75
C MET A 160 0.47 -5.61 -4.72
N VAL A 161 0.10 -4.92 -3.64
CA VAL A 161 0.34 -3.47 -3.51
C VAL A 161 1.45 -3.20 -2.49
N ARG A 162 2.42 -2.38 -2.86
CA ARG A 162 3.44 -1.87 -1.94
C ARG A 162 3.12 -0.43 -1.53
N PRO A 163 2.53 -0.20 -0.34
CA PRO A 163 2.33 1.14 0.19
C PRO A 163 3.66 1.79 0.58
N ARG A 164 3.65 3.12 0.76
CA ARG A 164 4.78 3.87 1.28
C ARG A 164 5.22 3.36 2.66
N GLY A 165 6.52 3.47 2.95
CA GLY A 165 7.09 3.04 4.22
C GLY A 165 6.61 3.84 5.44
N LEU A 166 6.77 3.24 6.62
CA LEU A 166 6.25 3.75 7.90
C LEU A 166 6.72 5.17 8.28
N HIS A 167 7.82 5.66 7.70
CA HIS A 167 8.41 6.97 7.98
C HIS A 167 7.87 8.10 7.08
N LEU A 168 7.11 7.76 6.04
CA LEU A 168 6.56 8.72 5.09
C LEU A 168 5.18 9.22 5.54
N VAL A 169 4.87 10.45 5.19
CA VAL A 169 3.57 11.10 5.47
C VAL A 169 2.87 11.48 4.17
N GLU A 170 1.54 11.45 4.18
CA GLU A 170 0.72 12.04 3.13
C GLU A 170 0.33 13.46 3.55
N LYS A 171 1.12 14.43 3.09
CA LYS A 171 0.98 15.84 3.50
C LYS A 171 -0.30 16.51 3.00
N HIS A 172 -0.98 15.94 2.02
CA HIS A 172 -2.22 16.50 1.47
C HIS A 172 -3.47 16.05 2.25
N VAL A 173 -3.30 15.20 3.26
CA VAL A 173 -4.40 14.70 4.09
C VAL A 173 -4.02 14.86 5.55
N LEU A 174 -4.85 15.59 6.30
CA LEU A 174 -4.60 15.88 7.70
C LEU A 174 -5.60 15.16 8.59
N ALA A 175 -5.12 14.49 9.64
CA ALA A 175 -5.92 14.20 10.81
C ALA A 175 -5.68 15.33 11.82
N GLU A 176 -6.74 16.03 12.19
CA GLU A 176 -6.65 17.28 12.94
C GLU A 176 -5.78 18.32 12.19
N SER A 177 -4.52 18.48 12.60
CA SER A 177 -3.53 19.38 11.98
C SER A 177 -2.22 18.67 11.59
N GLN A 178 -2.16 17.34 11.70
CA GLN A 178 -0.97 16.56 11.37
C GLN A 178 -1.18 15.76 10.08
N PRO A 179 -0.18 15.70 9.18
CA PRO A 179 -0.18 14.78 8.05
C PRO A 179 -0.42 13.34 8.50
N VAL A 180 -1.27 12.63 7.77
CA VAL A 180 -1.50 11.21 8.05
C VAL A 180 -0.29 10.37 7.64
N PRO A 181 -0.03 9.21 8.29
CA PRO A 181 0.96 8.26 7.80
C PRO A 181 0.63 7.79 6.38
N ALA A 182 1.57 7.95 5.45
CA ALA A 182 1.39 7.59 4.05
C ALA A 182 1.08 6.09 3.88
N SER A 183 1.70 5.25 4.71
CA SER A 183 1.46 3.80 4.74
C SER A 183 -0.01 3.46 4.98
N LEU A 184 -0.68 4.14 5.93
CA LEU A 184 -2.08 3.93 6.25
C LEU A 184 -3.01 4.51 5.19
N PHE A 185 -2.62 5.61 4.54
CA PHE A 185 -3.36 6.19 3.43
C PHE A 185 -3.38 5.25 2.21
N ASP A 186 -2.20 4.81 1.75
CA ASP A 186 -2.06 3.94 0.58
C ASP A 186 -2.75 2.58 0.81
N TYR A 187 -2.51 1.99 1.99
CA TYR A 187 -3.15 0.75 2.42
C TYR A 187 -4.67 0.90 2.53
N GLY A 188 -5.12 1.95 3.22
CA GLY A 188 -6.53 2.16 3.55
C GLY A 188 -7.38 2.36 2.31
N LEU A 189 -6.93 3.19 1.36
CA LEU A 189 -7.66 3.42 0.11
C LEU A 189 -7.73 2.15 -0.74
N PHE A 190 -6.60 1.45 -0.95
CA PHE A 190 -6.62 0.23 -1.75
C PHE A 190 -7.52 -0.83 -1.13
N LEU A 191 -7.41 -1.04 0.19
CA LEU A 191 -8.23 -2.02 0.91
C LEU A 191 -9.72 -1.68 0.82
N TYR A 192 -10.09 -0.42 1.07
CA TYR A 192 -11.48 0.02 1.07
C TYR A 192 -12.17 -0.23 -0.27
N HIS A 193 -11.50 0.14 -1.36
CA HIS A 193 -12.08 0.07 -2.70
C HIS A 193 -12.06 -1.35 -3.29
N ASN A 194 -11.02 -2.14 -3.02
CA ASN A 194 -10.76 -3.36 -3.79
C ASN A 194 -11.05 -4.67 -3.07
N SER A 195 -11.08 -4.69 -1.74
CA SER A 195 -11.09 -5.96 -0.98
C SER A 195 -12.27 -6.85 -1.32
N ARG A 196 -13.47 -6.28 -1.43
CA ARG A 196 -14.67 -7.07 -1.73
C ARG A 196 -14.59 -7.70 -3.11
N ASN A 197 -14.23 -6.92 -4.13
CA ASN A 197 -14.14 -7.40 -5.50
C ASN A 197 -13.03 -8.45 -5.66
N LEU A 198 -11.87 -8.24 -5.04
CA LEU A 198 -10.77 -9.22 -5.02
C LEU A 198 -11.22 -10.55 -4.41
N ILE A 199 -11.91 -10.52 -3.26
CA ILE A 199 -12.41 -11.73 -2.61
C ILE A 199 -13.49 -12.42 -3.45
N ASP A 200 -14.42 -11.67 -4.01
CA ASP A 200 -15.50 -12.22 -4.85
C ASP A 200 -14.93 -12.86 -6.14
N LYS A 201 -13.79 -12.38 -6.64
CA LYS A 201 -13.02 -12.97 -7.75
C LYS A 201 -12.13 -14.15 -7.35
N GLY A 202 -12.14 -14.55 -6.08
CA GLY A 202 -11.37 -15.69 -5.56
C GLY A 202 -9.89 -15.42 -5.31
N THR A 203 -9.48 -14.14 -5.30
CA THR A 203 -8.15 -13.67 -4.89
C THR A 203 -8.25 -12.92 -3.55
N GLY A 204 -7.34 -12.01 -3.23
CA GLY A 204 -7.39 -11.24 -1.99
C GLY A 204 -6.58 -9.93 -2.02
N PRO A 205 -6.81 -9.05 -1.02
CA PRO A 205 -6.05 -7.82 -0.87
C PRO A 205 -4.66 -8.12 -0.32
N TYR A 206 -3.68 -8.23 -1.21
CA TYR A 206 -2.30 -8.59 -0.88
C TYR A 206 -1.37 -7.39 -0.86
N PHE A 207 -0.45 -7.36 0.10
CA PHE A 207 0.45 -6.24 0.31
C PHE A 207 1.91 -6.67 0.44
N TYR A 208 2.80 -5.83 -0.05
CA TYR A 208 4.25 -5.86 0.19
C TYR A 208 4.61 -4.78 1.21
N ILE A 209 5.15 -5.14 2.38
CA ILE A 209 5.42 -4.16 3.45
C ILE A 209 6.91 -3.77 3.45
N PRO A 210 7.27 -2.50 3.16
CA PRO A 210 8.67 -2.10 3.02
C PRO A 210 9.30 -1.62 4.34
N LYS A 211 10.64 -1.69 4.42
CA LYS A 211 11.49 -0.93 5.36
C LYS A 211 11.10 -1.07 6.86
N LEU A 212 10.77 -2.30 7.28
CA LEU A 212 10.49 -2.63 8.68
C LEU A 212 11.78 -2.76 9.51
N GLU A 213 11.77 -2.22 10.72
CA GLU A 213 12.93 -2.23 11.63
C GLU A 213 12.59 -2.64 13.09
N SER A 214 11.32 -2.68 13.49
CA SER A 214 10.74 -3.52 14.57
C SER A 214 9.24 -3.27 14.71
#